data_AF-A0AAF0DD91-F1
#
_entry.id   AF-A0AAF0DD91-F1
#
_cell.length_a   1.000
_cell.length_b   1.000
_cell.length_c   1.000
_cell.angle_alpha   90.00
_cell.angle_beta   90.00
_cell.angle_gamma   90.00
#
_symmetry.space_group_name_H-M   'P 1'
#
loop_
_entity.id
_entity.type
_entity.pdbx_description
1 polymer ?
#
loop_
_entity_poly.entity_id
_entity_poly.type
_entity_poly.pdbx_seq_one_letter_code
_entity_poly.pdbx_strand_id
1 'polypeptide(L)' 'MEKPGDTQQFIQEATELARALSMPGNASFVQSAQARLQTLQKSAAGWAIADSLLGSEDANVRFYGALTLTMKIHQDW' A
#
# COMPACT_ATOMS: atom_id res chain seq x y z
N MET A 1 -13.15 -3.26 14.15
CA MET A 1 -13.20 -3.92 12.82
C MET A 1 -13.49 -2.83 11.80
N GLU A 2 -12.62 -2.67 10.80
CA GLU A 2 -12.83 -1.74 9.69
C GLU A 2 -14.02 -2.22 8.85
N LYS A 3 -14.84 -1.30 8.32
CA LYS A 3 -15.99 -1.70 7.50
C LYS A 3 -15.50 -2.11 6.10
N PRO A 4 -16.19 -3.03 5.40
CA PRO A 4 -15.79 -3.45 4.05
C PRO A 4 -15.60 -2.29 3.05
N GLY A 5 -16.38 -1.21 3.18
CA GLY A 5 -16.22 0.00 2.36
C GLY A 5 -14.91 0.75 2.61
N ASP A 6 -14.42 0.74 3.85
CA ASP A 6 -13.16 1.40 4.24
C ASP A 6 -11.97 0.66 3.63
N THR A 7 -12.02 -0.68 3.58
CA THR A 7 -10.98 -1.51 2.96
C THR A 7 -10.80 -1.21 1.47
N GLN A 8 -11.91 -1.07 0.72
CA GLN A 8 -11.83 -0.75 -0.71
C GLN A 8 -11.22 0.63 -0.95
N GLN A 9 -11.57 1.61 -0.12
CA GLN A 9 -10.99 2.95 -0.18
C GLN A 9 -9.48 2.92 0.11
N PHE A 10 -9.05 2.13 1.09
CA PHE A 10 -7.63 1.98 1.42
C PHE A 10 -6.85 1.27 0.32
N ILE A 11 -7.45 0.30 -0.37
CA ILE A 11 -6.84 -0.34 -1.53
C ILE A 11 -6.62 0.67 -2.66
N GLN A 12 -7.63 1.49 -2.95
CA GLN A 12 -7.54 2.53 -3.98
C GLN A 12 -6.45 3.54 -3.63
N GLU A 13 -6.45 4.04 -2.40
CA GLU A 13 -5.43 4.99 -1.94
C GLU A 13 -4.01 4.39 -1.96
N ALA A 14 -3.85 3.16 -1.50
CA ALA A 14 -2.55 2.48 -1.53
C ALA A 14 -2.04 2.30 -2.97
N THR A 15 -2.94 2.04 -3.92
CA THR A 15 -2.60 1.94 -5.35
C THR A 15 -2.11 3.27 -5.91
N GLU A 16 -2.79 4.37 -5.58
CA GLU A 16 -2.42 5.72 -6.00
C GLU A 16 -1.06 6.14 -5.41
N LEU A 17 -0.85 5.88 -4.12
CA LEU A 17 0.41 6.16 -3.44
C LEU A 17 1.56 5.33 -4.02
N ALA A 18 1.35 4.04 -4.30
CA ALA A 18 2.34 3.18 -4.92
C ALA A 18 2.77 3.70 -6.31
N ARG A 19 1.80 4.13 -7.13
CA ARG A 19 2.09 4.77 -8.43
C ARG A 19 2.86 6.09 -8.24
N ALA A 20 2.41 6.94 -7.33
CA ALA A 20 3.05 8.24 -7.10
C ALA A 20 4.51 8.09 -6.61
N LEU A 21 4.78 7.13 -5.73
CA LEU A 21 6.12 6.84 -5.23
C LEU A 21 7.04 6.18 -6.27
N SER A 22 6.47 5.65 -7.36
CA SER A 22 7.24 5.08 -8.48
C SER A 22 7.71 6.11 -9.49
N MET A 23 7.23 7.35 -9.38
CA MET A 23 7.62 8.46 -10.24
C MET A 23 8.61 9.39 -9.52
N PRO A 24 9.52 10.06 -10.25
CA PRO A 24 10.33 11.12 -9.68
C PRO A 24 9.43 12.24 -9.11
N GLY A 25 9.72 12.70 -7.90
CA GLY A 25 8.90 13.70 -7.22
C GLY A 25 9.69 14.55 -6.21
N ASN A 26 9.01 15.55 -5.65
CA ASN A 26 9.57 16.37 -4.59
C ASN A 26 9.79 15.54 -3.31
N ALA A 27 10.95 15.68 -2.66
CA ALA A 27 11.32 14.94 -1.46
C ALA A 27 10.27 15.05 -0.33
N SER A 28 9.65 16.22 -0.12
CA SER A 28 8.64 16.38 0.92
C SER A 28 7.36 15.58 0.63
N PHE A 29 6.96 15.49 -0.64
CA PHE A 29 5.83 14.68 -1.07
C PHE A 29 6.14 13.19 -0.96
N VAL A 30 7.34 12.76 -1.38
CA VAL A 30 7.76 11.36 -1.27
C VAL A 30 7.73 10.90 0.18
N GLN A 31 8.23 11.70 1.11
CA GLN A 31 8.22 11.37 2.54
C GLN A 31 6.79 11.23 3.09
N SER A 32 5.89 12.17 2.78
CA SER A 32 4.52 12.11 3.29
C SER A 32 3.71 10.97 2.67
N ALA A 33 3.89 10.71 1.36
CA ALA A 33 3.28 9.60 0.66
C ALA A 33 3.76 8.24 1.19
N GLN A 34 5.07 8.10 1.45
CA GLN A 34 5.63 6.87 2.02
C GLN A 34 5.14 6.64 3.45
N ALA A 35 5.05 7.69 4.27
CA ALA A 35 4.49 7.59 5.62
C ALA A 35 3.03 7.13 5.58
N ARG A 36 2.21 7.72 4.70
CA ARG A 36 0.80 7.33 4.54
C ARG A 36 0.67 5.89 4.06
N LEU A 37 1.42 5.50 3.04
CA LEU A 37 1.39 4.14 2.54
C LEU A 37 1.77 3.15 3.65
N GLN A 38 2.80 3.46 4.43
CA GLN A 38 3.20 2.60 5.55
C GLN A 38 2.10 2.45 6.61
N THR A 39 1.35 3.51 6.92
CA THR A 39 0.19 3.43 7.82
C THR A 39 -0.87 2.47 7.28
N LEU A 40 -1.18 2.55 5.98
CA LEU A 40 -2.13 1.64 5.33
C LEU A 40 -1.61 0.19 5.33
N GLN A 41 -0.32 -0.01 5.05
CA GLN A 41 0.30 -1.34 5.03
C GLN A 41 0.28 -2.04 6.40
N LYS A 42 0.35 -1.30 7.50
CA LYS A 42 0.29 -1.83 8.87
C LYS A 42 -1.13 -2.02 9.41
N SER A 43 -2.14 -1.49 8.70
CA SER A 43 -3.55 -1.56 9.10
C SER A 43 -4.10 -2.99 9.04
N ALA A 44 -5.33 -3.17 9.53
CA ALA A 44 -6.03 -4.44 9.39
C ALA A 44 -6.33 -4.77 7.92
N ALA A 45 -6.58 -3.77 7.08
CA ALA A 45 -6.72 -3.90 5.64
C ALA A 45 -5.41 -4.29 4.91
N GLY A 46 -4.25 -4.28 5.57
CA GLY A 46 -2.94 -4.50 4.92
C GLY A 46 -2.83 -5.83 4.16
N TRP A 47 -3.51 -6.89 4.59
CA TRP A 47 -3.58 -8.15 3.84
C TRP A 47 -4.32 -8.00 2.50
N ALA A 48 -5.48 -7.34 2.51
CA ALA A 48 -6.27 -7.09 1.30
C ALA A 48 -5.56 -6.11 0.35
N ILE A 49 -4.86 -5.11 0.91
CA ILE A 49 -4.00 -4.21 0.14
C ILE A 49 -2.90 -5.00 -0.55
N ALA A 50 -2.16 -5.85 0.18
CA ALA A 50 -1.09 -6.66 -0.41
C ALA A 50 -1.58 -7.50 -1.60
N ASP A 51 -2.67 -8.23 -1.43
CA ASP A 51 -3.27 -9.07 -2.47
C ASP A 51 -3.69 -8.24 -3.70
N SER A 52 -4.41 -7.13 -3.49
CA SER A 52 -4.85 -6.28 -4.59
C SER A 52 -3.68 -5.64 -5.35
N LEU A 53 -2.63 -5.20 -4.66
CA LEU A 53 -1.47 -4.58 -5.33
C LEU A 53 -0.64 -5.63 -6.09
N LEU A 54 -0.53 -6.86 -5.57
CA LEU A 54 0.15 -7.98 -6.26
C LEU A 54 -0.56 -8.37 -7.56
N GLY A 55 -1.88 -8.27 -7.61
CA GLY A 55 -2.69 -8.49 -8.81
C GLY A 55 -2.61 -7.38 -9.87
N SER A 56 -1.87 -6.29 -9.63
CA SER A 56 -1.77 -5.17 -10.56
C SER A 56 -0.97 -5.51 -11.83
N GLU A 57 -1.36 -4.97 -12.98
CA GLU A 57 -0.58 -5.05 -14.22
C GLU A 57 0.69 -4.17 -14.18
N ASP A 58 0.73 -3.17 -13.29
CA ASP A 58 1.86 -2.27 -13.09
C ASP A 58 2.93 -2.90 -12.17
N ALA A 59 4.14 -3.10 -12.69
CA ALA A 59 5.25 -3.70 -11.95
C ALA A 59 5.65 -2.89 -10.70
N ASN A 60 5.55 -1.57 -10.75
CA ASN A 60 5.86 -0.71 -9.61
C ASN A 60 4.82 -0.87 -8.51
N VAL A 61 3.54 -1.00 -8.88
CA VAL A 61 2.47 -1.29 -7.93
C VAL A 61 2.66 -2.67 -7.30
N ARG A 62 3.00 -3.68 -8.11
CA ARG A 62 3.30 -5.04 -7.61
C ARG A 62 4.44 -5.08 -6.60
N PHE A 63 5.50 -4.27 -6.80
CA PHE A 63 6.59 -4.14 -5.84
C PHE A 63 6.07 -3.73 -4.46
N TYR A 64 5.19 -2.72 -4.39
CA TYR A 64 4.58 -2.31 -3.13
C TYR A 64 3.62 -3.37 -2.56
N GLY A 65 2.98 -4.17 -3.39
CA GLY A 65 2.22 -5.35 -2.94
C GLY A 65 3.09 -6.36 -2.21
N ALA A 66 4.23 -6.76 -2.80
CA ALA A 66 5.18 -7.67 -2.18
C ALA A 66 5.80 -7.11 -0.89
N LEU A 67 6.10 -5.80 -0.87
CA LEU A 67 6.57 -5.10 0.33
C LEU A 67 5.52 -5.14 1.44
N THR A 68 4.26 -4.85 1.12
CA THR A 68 3.14 -4.90 2.06
C THR A 68 2.99 -6.29 2.65
N LEU A 69 3.03 -7.33 1.80
CA LEU A 69 2.93 -8.72 2.23
C LEU A 69 4.06 -9.09 3.22
N THR A 70 5.30 -8.71 2.90
CA THR A 70 6.46 -8.94 3.77
C THR A 70 6.26 -8.28 5.14
N MET A 71 5.79 -7.02 5.16
CA MET A 71 5.51 -6.30 6.40
C MET A 71 4.42 -6.98 7.23
N LYS A 72 3.34 -7.42 6.59
CA LYS A 72 2.22 -8.10 7.26
C LYS A 72 2.64 -9.43 7.87
N ILE A 73 3.44 -10.22 7.15
CA ILE A 73 4.03 -11.46 7.66
C ILE A 73 4.87 -11.18 8.91
N HIS A 74 5.77 -10.18 8.88
CA HIS A 74 6.60 -9.84 10.05
C HIS A 74 5.82 -9.25 11.23
N GLN A 75 4.66 -8.62 10.99
CA GLN A 75 3.89 -7.95 12.03
C GLN A 75 2.92 -8.91 12.74
N ASP A 76 2.29 -9.81 11.98
CA ASP A 76 1.19 -10.63 12.48
C ASP A 76 1.61 -12.07 12.83
N TRP A 77 2.87 -12.45 12.57
CA TRP A 77 3.42 -13.78 12.86
C TRP A 77 4.69 -13.70 13.70
#